data_AF-A0A934TK49-F1
#
_entry.id   AF-A0A934TK49-F1
#
_cell.length_a   1.000
_cell.length_b   1.000
_cell.length_c   1.000
_cell.angle_alpha   90.00
_cell.angle_beta   90.00
_cell.angle_gamma   90.00
#
_symmetry.space_group_name_H-M   'P 1'
#
loop_
_entity.id
_entity.type
_entity.pdbx_description
1 polymer ?
#
loop_
_entity_poly.entity_id
_entity_poly.type
_entity_poly.pdbx_seq_one_letter_code
_entity_poly.pdbx_strand_id
1 'polypeptide(L)'
;MVIAPPAPATLPVRGTAARFPVHRIYCVGRNYAAHAIEMGHDPDREPPFFFMKSPTCLLTDGADMPWPPGTEDVHHEIELVVALGKGGRDIPVADALAHVWGYGVGLDMTRRDLQAALKKAGRPWEVAKAFEASAPCAEIVPAERIGHPAHGAIRLHVNGALRQEGDLDQMIWKVPEIIAHLSALFELRAGDLIMTGTPAGVGPVRPGDVMEAEVAGIGRLRTAVA
;
A
#
# COMPACT_ATOMS: atom_id res chain seq x y z
N MET A 1 7.78 -12.87 29.34
CA MET A 1 6.77 -13.33 28.35
C MET A 1 6.42 -14.78 28.64
N VAL A 2 5.15 -15.17 28.49
CA VAL A 2 4.69 -16.56 28.76
C VAL A 2 4.77 -17.48 27.54
N ILE A 3 4.97 -16.92 26.34
CA ILE A 3 5.24 -17.60 25.06
C ILE A 3 6.25 -16.76 24.28
N ALA A 4 6.91 -17.32 23.26
CA ALA A 4 7.77 -16.55 22.36
C ALA A 4 6.93 -15.60 21.49
N PRO A 5 7.38 -14.35 21.24
CA PRO A 5 6.67 -13.48 20.30
C PRO A 5 6.83 -14.03 18.89
N PRO A 6 5.84 -13.84 18.00
CA PRO A 6 6.06 -13.97 16.57
C PRO A 6 7.25 -13.11 16.13
N ALA A 7 8.00 -13.58 15.14
CA ALA A 7 9.03 -12.75 14.51
C ALA A 7 8.39 -11.46 13.96
N PRO A 8 8.98 -10.28 14.18
CA PRO A 8 8.47 -9.04 13.59
C PRO A 8 8.42 -9.14 12.07
N ALA A 9 7.35 -8.63 11.47
CA ALA A 9 7.29 -8.43 10.02
C ALA A 9 8.33 -7.37 9.62
N THR A 10 9.08 -7.61 8.55
CA THR A 10 10.16 -6.72 8.11
C THR A 10 10.28 -6.65 6.60
N LEU A 11 10.71 -5.51 6.08
CA LEU A 11 11.05 -5.32 4.66
C LEU A 11 12.57 -5.20 4.47
N PRO A 12 13.15 -5.73 3.38
CA PRO A 12 14.54 -5.47 3.02
C PRO A 12 14.78 -3.97 2.82
N VAL A 13 16.00 -3.51 3.11
CA VAL A 13 16.43 -2.15 2.80
C VAL A 13 17.42 -2.17 1.64
N ARG A 14 17.15 -1.40 0.59
CA ARG A 14 17.97 -1.39 -0.62
C ARG A 14 19.44 -1.12 -0.34
N GLY A 15 20.29 -2.03 -0.79
CA GLY A 15 21.74 -1.91 -0.71
C GLY A 15 22.30 -2.05 0.70
N THR A 16 21.59 -2.71 1.61
CA THR A 16 22.09 -3.06 2.95
C THR A 16 21.62 -4.46 3.36
N ALA A 17 22.24 -5.04 4.39
CA ALA A 17 21.72 -6.25 5.05
C ALA A 17 20.65 -5.94 6.13
N ALA A 18 20.41 -4.66 6.42
CA ALA A 18 19.44 -4.25 7.41
C ALA A 18 18.01 -4.42 6.87
N ARG A 19 17.04 -4.49 7.79
CA ARG A 19 15.62 -4.60 7.47
C ARG A 19 14.82 -3.54 8.22
N PHE A 20 13.78 -3.04 7.58
CA PHE A 20 12.84 -2.08 8.15
C PHE A 20 11.75 -2.84 8.92
N PRO A 21 11.60 -2.65 10.26
CA PRO A 21 10.56 -3.32 11.04
C PRO A 21 9.20 -2.68 10.80
N VAL A 22 8.19 -3.49 10.48
CA VAL A 22 6.84 -3.03 10.19
C VAL A 22 5.98 -3.07 11.45
N HIS A 23 5.39 -1.93 11.81
CA HIS A 23 4.55 -1.76 13.01
C HIS A 23 3.05 -1.82 12.67
N ARG A 24 2.56 -0.97 11.77
CA ARG A 24 1.21 -1.02 11.18
C ARG A 24 1.28 -0.70 9.69
N ILE A 25 0.27 -1.12 8.94
CA ILE A 25 0.12 -0.79 7.52
C ILE A 25 -1.19 -0.04 7.36
N TYR A 26 -1.10 1.27 7.15
CA TYR A 26 -2.24 2.13 6.80
C TYR A 26 -2.43 2.13 5.28
N CYS A 27 -3.66 2.21 4.83
CA CYS A 27 -4.00 2.28 3.41
C CYS A 27 -5.00 3.42 3.17
N VAL A 28 -4.80 4.19 2.10
CA VAL A 28 -5.67 5.31 1.73
C VAL A 28 -6.63 4.89 0.64
N GLY A 29 -7.93 4.98 0.89
CA GLY A 29 -8.93 4.67 -0.12
C GLY A 29 -9.15 5.81 -1.10
N ARG A 30 -9.27 5.48 -2.40
CA ARG A 30 -9.66 6.41 -3.49
C ARG A 30 -8.80 7.66 -3.62
N ASN A 31 -7.48 7.53 -3.46
CA ASN A 31 -6.58 8.69 -3.49
C ASN A 31 -6.10 9.10 -4.90
N TYR A 32 -6.67 8.56 -5.98
CA TYR A 32 -6.40 8.97 -7.36
C TYR A 32 -7.73 9.30 -8.04
N ALA A 33 -7.83 10.48 -8.67
CA ALA A 33 -9.11 10.98 -9.22
C ALA A 33 -9.74 10.03 -10.26
N ALA A 34 -8.93 9.51 -11.19
CA ALA A 34 -9.41 8.56 -12.19
C ALA A 34 -9.92 7.25 -11.57
N HIS A 35 -9.28 6.77 -10.51
CA HIS A 35 -9.73 5.58 -9.78
C HIS A 35 -10.98 5.85 -8.93
N ALA A 36 -11.11 7.06 -8.35
CA ALA A 36 -12.34 7.46 -7.65
C ALA A 36 -13.54 7.46 -8.61
N ILE A 37 -13.36 8.00 -9.82
CA ILE A 37 -14.37 7.97 -10.89
C ILE A 37 -14.68 6.52 -11.32
N GLU A 38 -13.67 5.67 -11.55
CA GLU A 38 -13.83 4.24 -11.89
C GLU A 38 -14.70 3.50 -10.84
N MET A 39 -14.54 3.87 -9.57
CA MET A 39 -15.31 3.31 -8.46
C MET A 39 -16.69 3.96 -8.28
N GLY A 40 -17.10 4.86 -9.16
CA GLY A 40 -18.42 5.52 -9.15
C GLY A 40 -18.55 6.72 -8.21
N HIS A 41 -17.46 7.43 -7.92
CA HIS A 41 -17.43 8.59 -7.03
C HIS A 41 -17.06 9.89 -7.76
N ASP A 42 -17.61 11.01 -7.28
CA ASP A 42 -17.27 12.36 -7.74
C ASP A 42 -15.95 12.80 -7.06
N PRO A 43 -14.90 13.18 -7.81
CA PRO A 43 -13.60 13.55 -7.24
C PRO A 43 -13.58 14.97 -6.66
N ASP A 44 -14.57 15.34 -5.85
CA ASP A 44 -14.40 16.44 -4.90
C ASP A 44 -13.36 16.04 -3.85
N ARG A 45 -12.62 17.00 -3.28
CA ARG A 45 -11.65 16.75 -2.18
C ARG A 45 -12.38 16.41 -0.88
N GLU A 46 -13.13 15.32 -0.88
CA GLU A 46 -13.65 14.71 0.34
C GLU A 46 -12.47 14.30 1.24
N PRO A 47 -12.64 14.35 2.58
CA PRO A 47 -11.62 13.87 3.50
C PRO A 47 -11.18 12.45 3.14
N PRO A 48 -9.87 12.14 3.19
CA PRO A 48 -9.41 10.78 2.92
C PRO A 48 -9.99 9.83 3.97
N PHE A 49 -10.32 8.62 3.56
CA PHE A 49 -10.67 7.56 4.48
C PHE A 49 -9.58 6.48 4.48
N PHE A 50 -9.43 5.84 5.63
CA PHE A 50 -8.35 4.91 5.88
C PHE A 50 -8.90 3.55 6.30
N PHE A 51 -8.19 2.52 5.89
CA PHE A 51 -8.28 1.18 6.47
C PHE A 51 -6.87 0.69 6.76
N MET A 52 -6.75 -0.49 7.36
CA MET A 52 -5.47 -1.03 7.79
C MET A 52 -5.33 -2.48 7.34
N LYS A 53 -4.07 -2.88 7.17
CA LYS A 53 -3.64 -4.28 7.13
C LYS A 53 -2.80 -4.56 8.37
N SER A 54 -2.84 -5.80 8.85
CA SER A 54 -1.94 -6.26 9.89
C SER A 54 -0.51 -6.35 9.33
N PRO A 55 0.54 -6.14 10.13
CA PRO A 55 1.92 -6.47 9.72
C PRO A 55 2.07 -7.93 9.25
N THR A 56 1.23 -8.84 9.75
CA THR A 56 1.20 -10.25 9.32
C THR A 56 0.64 -10.46 7.91
N CYS A 57 0.02 -9.44 7.31
CA CYS A 57 -0.42 -9.47 5.91
C CYS A 57 0.72 -9.23 4.92
N LEU A 58 1.90 -8.82 5.42
CA LEU A 58 3.05 -8.49 4.60
C LEU A 58 3.58 -9.74 3.86
N LEU A 59 3.73 -9.62 2.54
CA LEU A 59 4.46 -10.58 1.72
C LEU A 59 5.70 -9.88 1.16
N THR A 60 6.87 -10.49 1.29
CA THR A 60 8.14 -9.85 0.97
C THR A 60 9.17 -10.86 0.50
N ASP A 61 10.41 -10.43 0.28
CA ASP A 61 11.54 -11.25 -0.19
C ASP A 61 11.26 -11.96 -1.54
N GLY A 62 10.41 -11.35 -2.38
CA GLY A 62 10.05 -11.88 -3.69
C GLY A 62 9.23 -13.17 -3.66
N ALA A 63 8.59 -13.48 -2.53
CA ALA A 63 7.71 -14.62 -2.40
C ALA A 63 6.46 -14.48 -3.29
N ASP A 64 5.93 -15.61 -3.74
CA ASP A 64 4.67 -15.67 -4.47
C ASP A 64 3.48 -15.58 -3.52
N MET A 65 2.43 -14.90 -3.96
CA MET A 65 1.23 -14.65 -3.18
C MET A 65 0.30 -15.86 -3.26
N PRO A 66 -0.03 -16.54 -2.14
CA PRO A 66 -1.01 -17.61 -2.16
C PRO A 66 -2.40 -17.09 -2.50
N TRP A 67 -3.17 -17.86 -3.27
CA TRP A 67 -4.58 -17.58 -3.49
C TRP A 67 -5.34 -17.58 -2.15
N PRO A 68 -6.02 -16.49 -1.78
CA PRO A 68 -6.69 -16.41 -0.50
C PRO A 68 -7.99 -17.23 -0.48
N PRO A 69 -8.36 -17.83 0.67
CA PRO A 69 -9.59 -18.61 0.78
C PRO A 69 -10.84 -17.70 0.78
N GLY A 70 -11.99 -18.30 0.47
CA GLY A 70 -13.30 -17.65 0.64
C GLY A 70 -13.56 -16.50 -0.33
N THR A 71 -12.91 -16.52 -1.50
CA THR A 71 -13.13 -15.57 -2.58
C THR A 71 -12.95 -16.26 -3.93
N GLU A 72 -13.64 -15.74 -4.94
CA GLU A 72 -13.46 -16.11 -6.35
C GLU A 72 -12.95 -14.92 -7.19
N ASP A 73 -12.72 -13.78 -6.54
CA ASP A 73 -12.46 -12.50 -7.18
C ASP A 73 -11.41 -11.68 -6.40
N VAL A 74 -10.15 -11.83 -6.81
CA VAL A 74 -9.00 -11.16 -6.19
C VAL A 74 -8.48 -10.09 -7.12
N HIS A 75 -8.39 -8.86 -6.64
CA HIS A 75 -7.95 -7.71 -7.42
C HIS A 75 -6.56 -7.21 -7.00
N HIS A 76 -5.81 -6.70 -7.98
CA HIS A 76 -4.56 -5.97 -7.77
C HIS A 76 -4.79 -4.46 -7.65
N GLU A 77 -4.02 -3.79 -6.79
CA GLU A 77 -4.00 -2.34 -6.63
C GLU A 77 -2.53 -1.92 -6.39
N ILE A 78 -1.81 -1.44 -7.41
CA ILE A 78 -0.44 -0.94 -7.23
C ILE A 78 -0.41 0.37 -6.45
N GLU A 79 0.45 0.46 -5.45
CA GLU A 79 0.58 1.67 -4.61
C GLU A 79 2.04 2.03 -4.31
N LEU A 80 2.27 3.33 -4.14
CA LEU A 80 3.46 3.82 -3.44
C LEU A 80 3.33 3.44 -1.95
N VAL A 81 4.40 2.88 -1.39
CA VAL A 81 4.53 2.61 0.04
C VAL A 81 5.45 3.64 0.66
N VAL A 82 4.99 4.33 1.70
CA VAL A 82 5.77 5.27 2.51
C VAL A 82 6.11 4.62 3.84
N ALA A 83 7.38 4.58 4.20
CA ALA A 83 7.87 4.00 5.45
C ALA A 83 8.25 5.10 6.44
N LEU A 84 7.64 5.12 7.63
CA LEU A 84 7.88 6.15 8.64
C LEU A 84 9.03 5.79 9.58
N GLY A 85 10.00 6.68 9.72
CA GLY A 85 11.12 6.56 10.67
C GLY A 85 10.86 7.25 12.00
N LYS A 86 9.84 8.10 12.07
CA LYS A 86 9.44 8.82 13.28
C LYS A 86 7.92 8.81 13.42
N GLY A 87 7.46 8.77 14.66
CA GLY A 87 6.05 8.89 15.02
C GLY A 87 5.61 10.31 15.32
N GLY A 88 4.36 10.47 15.75
CA GLY A 88 3.79 11.75 16.18
C GLY A 88 2.26 11.77 16.18
N ARG A 89 1.69 12.80 16.80
CA ARG A 89 0.27 13.19 16.71
C ARG A 89 0.18 14.59 16.13
N ASP A 90 -0.90 14.87 15.40
CA ASP A 90 -1.21 16.20 14.87
C ASP A 90 -0.02 16.84 14.11
N ILE A 91 0.66 16.03 13.30
CA ILE A 91 1.87 16.42 12.57
C ILE A 91 1.49 17.45 11.51
N PRO A 92 2.07 18.67 11.53
CA PRO A 92 1.83 19.66 10.49
C PRO A 92 2.28 19.15 9.12
N VAL A 93 1.54 19.51 8.06
CA VAL A 93 1.87 19.13 6.67
C VAL A 93 3.31 19.52 6.30
N ALA A 94 3.79 20.68 6.77
CA ALA A 94 5.14 21.18 6.52
C ALA A 94 6.25 20.29 7.13
N ASP A 95 5.95 19.60 8.22
CA ASP A 95 6.91 18.77 8.95
C ASP A 95 6.82 17.28 8.56
N ALA A 96 5.73 16.89 7.90
CA ALA A 96 5.39 15.48 7.65
C ALA A 96 6.48 14.69 6.93
N LEU A 97 7.17 15.26 5.93
CA LEU A 97 8.23 14.55 5.21
C LEU A 97 9.44 14.22 6.08
N ALA A 98 9.70 14.99 7.15
CA ALA A 98 10.78 14.72 8.09
C ALA A 98 10.55 13.45 8.95
N HIS A 99 9.34 12.89 8.89
CA HIS A 99 8.98 11.61 9.52
C HIS A 99 9.17 10.42 8.58
N VAL A 100 9.34 10.64 7.27
CA VAL A 100 9.53 9.59 6.28
C VAL A 100 10.97 9.09 6.31
N TRP A 101 11.14 7.78 6.48
CA TRP A 101 12.43 7.12 6.39
C TRP A 101 12.76 6.70 4.95
N GLY A 102 11.76 6.24 4.20
CA GLY A 102 11.96 5.78 2.84
C GLY A 102 10.67 5.42 2.11
N TYR A 103 10.82 4.91 0.91
CA TYR A 103 9.73 4.58 -0.01
C TYR A 103 9.91 3.19 -0.61
N GLY A 104 8.81 2.56 -0.99
CA GLY A 104 8.80 1.27 -1.66
C GLY A 104 7.62 1.13 -2.62
N VAL A 105 7.48 -0.05 -3.21
CA VAL A 105 6.34 -0.42 -4.07
C VAL A 105 5.57 -1.53 -3.39
N GLY A 106 4.25 -1.43 -3.38
CA GLY A 106 3.38 -2.44 -2.80
C GLY A 106 2.13 -2.70 -3.63
N LEU A 107 1.45 -3.80 -3.30
CA LEU A 107 0.16 -4.18 -3.85
C LEU A 107 -0.88 -4.26 -2.72
N ASP A 108 -1.96 -3.50 -2.83
CA ASP A 108 -3.13 -3.66 -1.96
C ASP A 108 -4.08 -4.74 -2.55
N MET A 109 -3.74 -5.99 -2.25
CA MET A 109 -4.51 -7.13 -2.73
C MET A 109 -5.86 -7.19 -2.02
N THR A 110 -6.92 -7.42 -2.79
CA THR A 110 -8.30 -7.30 -2.29
C THR A 110 -9.16 -8.48 -2.72
N ARG A 111 -9.87 -9.10 -1.77
CA ARG A 111 -10.99 -10.01 -2.07
C ARG A 111 -12.22 -9.16 -2.44
N ARG A 112 -12.37 -8.87 -3.73
CA ARG A 112 -13.25 -7.82 -4.23
C ARG A 112 -14.73 -8.14 -4.04
N ASP A 113 -15.10 -9.39 -4.26
CA ASP A 113 -16.43 -9.94 -3.97
C ASP A 113 -16.87 -9.68 -2.52
N LEU A 114 -15.99 -9.99 -1.56
CA LEU A 114 -16.23 -9.72 -0.13
C LEU A 114 -16.31 -8.23 0.14
N GLN A 115 -15.42 -7.42 -0.45
CA GLN A 115 -15.45 -5.96 -0.27
C GLN A 115 -16.78 -5.36 -0.72
N ALA A 116 -17.29 -5.79 -1.87
CA ALA A 116 -18.54 -5.31 -2.42
C ALA A 116 -19.73 -5.67 -1.50
N ALA A 117 -19.77 -6.91 -1.01
CA ALA A 117 -20.80 -7.36 -0.08
C ALA A 117 -20.79 -6.56 1.25
N LEU A 118 -19.60 -6.32 1.81
CA LEU A 118 -19.44 -5.58 3.07
C LEU A 118 -19.80 -4.10 2.91
N LYS A 119 -19.37 -3.47 1.82
CA LYS A 119 -19.74 -2.09 1.47
C LYS A 119 -21.26 -1.93 1.40
N LYS A 120 -21.95 -2.83 0.67
CA LYS A 120 -23.41 -2.82 0.55
C LYS A 120 -24.11 -2.97 1.90
N ALA A 121 -23.52 -3.72 2.81
CA ALA A 121 -24.06 -3.95 4.16
C ALA A 121 -23.62 -2.91 5.20
N GLY A 122 -22.80 -1.91 4.84
CA GLY A 122 -22.22 -0.96 5.79
C GLY A 122 -21.32 -1.61 6.84
N ARG A 123 -20.63 -2.70 6.47
CA ARG A 123 -19.81 -3.51 7.38
C ARG A 123 -18.30 -3.23 7.22
N PRO A 124 -17.49 -3.54 8.25
CA PRO A 124 -16.03 -3.39 8.20
C PRO A 124 -15.38 -4.21 7.07
N TRP A 125 -14.24 -3.76 6.54
CA TRP A 125 -13.60 -4.30 5.33
C TRP A 125 -12.46 -5.29 5.60
N GLU A 126 -12.20 -5.64 6.85
CA GLU A 126 -11.03 -6.40 7.31
C GLU A 126 -10.93 -7.75 6.58
N VAL A 127 -12.03 -8.46 6.42
CA VAL A 127 -11.99 -9.73 5.67
C VAL A 127 -11.69 -9.47 4.19
N ALA A 128 -12.06 -8.34 3.60
CA ALA A 128 -11.74 -8.07 2.20
C ALA A 128 -10.32 -7.55 1.97
N LYS A 129 -9.76 -6.79 2.92
CA LYS A 129 -8.50 -6.05 2.77
C LYS A 129 -7.33 -6.55 3.64
N ALA A 130 -7.58 -7.18 4.78
CA ALA A 130 -6.55 -7.53 5.78
C ALA A 130 -6.36 -9.05 5.96
N PHE A 131 -6.27 -9.78 4.85
CA PHE A 131 -6.00 -11.22 4.83
C PHE A 131 -4.50 -11.53 4.69
N GLU A 132 -4.10 -12.78 4.88
CA GLU A 132 -2.72 -13.24 4.76
C GLU A 132 -2.15 -12.92 3.37
N ALA A 133 -0.88 -12.47 3.33
CA ALA A 133 -0.19 -12.07 2.10
C ALA A 133 -0.90 -10.99 1.26
N SER A 134 -1.86 -10.25 1.83
CA SER A 134 -2.60 -9.19 1.12
C SER A 134 -1.81 -7.90 0.90
N ALA A 135 -0.59 -7.80 1.42
CA ALA A 135 0.34 -6.69 1.19
C ALA A 135 1.70 -7.16 0.66
N PRO A 136 1.79 -7.64 -0.60
CA PRO A 136 3.07 -7.79 -1.29
C PRO A 136 3.80 -6.45 -1.37
N CYS A 137 5.02 -6.41 -0.85
CA CYS A 137 5.83 -5.20 -0.75
C CYS A 137 7.29 -5.49 -1.12
N ALA A 138 7.87 -4.62 -1.94
CA ALA A 138 9.29 -4.63 -2.27
C ALA A 138 10.15 -4.12 -1.11
N GLU A 139 11.47 -4.08 -1.35
CA GLU A 139 12.41 -3.40 -0.47
C GLU A 139 12.07 -1.91 -0.30
N ILE A 140 12.48 -1.35 0.84
CA ILE A 140 12.42 0.10 1.09
C ILE A 140 13.71 0.76 0.62
N VAL A 141 13.55 1.87 -0.11
CA VAL A 141 14.61 2.76 -0.55
C VAL A 141 14.67 3.97 0.38
N PRO A 142 15.81 4.21 1.04
CA PRO A 142 15.95 5.34 1.95
C PRO A 142 15.69 6.69 1.26
N ALA A 143 14.90 7.56 1.89
CA ALA A 143 14.61 8.90 1.37
C ALA A 143 15.87 9.77 1.28
N GLU A 144 16.89 9.52 2.10
CA GLU A 144 18.21 10.17 1.98
C GLU A 144 18.87 9.97 0.60
N ARG A 145 18.54 8.87 -0.11
CA ARG A 145 19.13 8.52 -1.41
C ARG A 145 18.34 9.05 -2.59
N ILE A 146 17.01 9.09 -2.47
CA ILE A 146 16.11 9.41 -3.59
C ILE A 146 15.28 10.68 -3.37
N GLY A 147 15.46 11.37 -2.24
CA GLY A 147 14.63 12.48 -1.82
C GLY A 147 13.19 12.04 -1.50
N HIS A 148 12.25 12.97 -1.70
CA HIS A 148 10.82 12.75 -1.53
C HIS A 148 10.12 12.89 -2.90
N PRO A 149 9.90 11.79 -3.64
CA PRO A 149 9.32 11.85 -4.97
C PRO A 149 7.90 12.42 -4.95
N ALA A 150 7.67 13.46 -5.75
CA ALA A 150 6.36 14.09 -5.93
C ALA A 150 5.72 13.79 -7.30
N HIS A 151 6.50 13.20 -8.20
CA HIS A 151 6.13 12.76 -9.54
C HIS A 151 6.87 11.45 -9.85
N GLY A 152 6.39 10.70 -10.85
CA GLY A 152 7.00 9.46 -11.31
C GLY A 152 5.95 8.46 -11.74
N ALA A 153 6.18 7.82 -12.89
CA ALA A 153 5.26 6.83 -13.42
C ALA A 153 5.08 5.65 -12.43
N ILE A 154 3.83 5.29 -12.16
CA ILE A 154 3.42 4.11 -11.39
C ILE A 154 2.67 3.16 -12.32
N ARG A 155 3.15 1.93 -12.44
CA ARG A 155 2.66 0.97 -13.46
C ARG A 155 2.59 -0.45 -12.94
N LEU A 156 1.55 -1.17 -13.35
CA LEU A 156 1.41 -2.61 -13.10
C LEU A 156 1.10 -3.36 -14.38
N HIS A 157 1.83 -4.45 -14.60
CA HIS A 157 1.58 -5.43 -15.64
C HIS A 157 1.13 -6.76 -15.04
N VAL A 158 0.21 -7.44 -15.72
CA VAL A 158 -0.16 -8.83 -15.43
C VAL A 158 0.17 -9.67 -16.66
N ASN A 159 1.07 -10.64 -16.51
CA ASN A 159 1.59 -11.46 -17.62
C ASN A 159 2.10 -10.62 -18.81
N GLY A 160 2.81 -9.52 -18.51
CA GLY A 160 3.33 -8.58 -19.51
C GLY A 160 2.30 -7.61 -20.11
N ALA A 161 1.01 -7.76 -19.82
CA ALA A 161 -0.02 -6.82 -20.26
C ALA A 161 -0.18 -5.68 -19.24
N LEU A 162 -0.03 -4.43 -19.67
CA LEU A 162 -0.27 -3.25 -18.83
C LEU A 162 -1.71 -3.23 -18.33
N ARG A 163 -1.92 -3.14 -17.01
CA ARG A 163 -3.23 -3.08 -16.36
C ARG A 163 -3.48 -1.76 -15.64
N GLN A 164 -2.47 -1.24 -14.94
CA GLN A 164 -2.56 0.07 -14.29
C GLN A 164 -1.42 0.97 -14.76
N GLU A 165 -1.72 2.23 -15.00
CA GLU A 165 -0.76 3.28 -15.30
C GLU A 165 -1.25 4.61 -14.71
N GLY A 166 -0.33 5.35 -14.10
CA GLY A 166 -0.55 6.71 -13.60
C GLY A 166 0.78 7.38 -13.25
N ASP A 167 0.69 8.50 -12.56
CA ASP A 167 1.84 9.23 -11.99
C ASP A 167 1.55 9.63 -10.53
N LEU A 168 2.57 9.66 -9.68
CA LEU A 168 2.44 10.08 -8.28
C LEU A 168 1.88 11.51 -8.13
N ASP A 169 2.07 12.36 -9.14
CA ASP A 169 1.52 13.72 -9.16
C ASP A 169 -0.02 13.75 -9.29
N GLN A 170 -0.66 12.61 -9.54
CA GLN A 170 -2.11 12.46 -9.67
C GLN A 170 -2.82 12.15 -8.34
N MET A 171 -2.08 11.96 -7.25
CA MET A 171 -2.69 11.76 -5.93
C MET A 171 -3.55 12.97 -5.53
N ILE A 172 -4.76 12.73 -5.02
CA ILE A 172 -5.67 13.76 -4.50
C ILE A 172 -5.08 14.39 -3.24
N TRP A 173 -4.68 13.54 -2.29
CA TRP A 173 -3.96 13.91 -1.08
C TRP A 173 -2.50 13.48 -1.21
N LYS A 174 -1.59 14.44 -1.16
CA LYS A 174 -0.14 14.17 -1.24
C LYS A 174 0.36 13.51 0.03
N VAL A 175 1.52 12.84 -0.05
CA VAL A 175 2.15 12.16 1.10
C VAL A 175 2.19 13.02 2.38
N PRO A 176 2.57 14.32 2.34
CA PRO A 176 2.56 15.16 3.54
C PRO A 176 1.15 15.34 4.15
N GLU A 177 0.13 15.48 3.30
CA GLU A 177 -1.27 15.63 3.72
C GLU A 177 -1.82 14.32 4.29
N ILE A 178 -1.51 13.17 3.67
CA ILE A 178 -1.89 11.85 4.18
C ILE A 178 -1.35 11.64 5.59
N ILE A 179 -0.07 11.94 5.83
CA ILE A 179 0.56 11.82 7.14
C ILE A 179 -0.13 12.72 8.16
N ALA A 180 -0.40 13.99 7.80
CA ALA A 180 -1.10 14.92 8.67
C ALA A 180 -2.50 14.39 9.06
N HIS A 181 -3.30 13.97 8.08
CA HIS A 181 -4.63 13.39 8.31
C HIS A 181 -4.60 12.12 9.17
N LEU A 182 -3.68 11.19 8.90
CA LEU A 182 -3.51 10.00 9.72
C LEU A 182 -3.10 10.34 11.15
N SER A 183 -2.19 11.30 11.33
CA SER A 183 -1.66 11.67 12.65
C SER A 183 -2.67 12.37 13.56
N ALA A 184 -3.74 12.93 12.97
CA ALA A 184 -4.88 13.47 13.72
C ALA A 184 -5.81 12.36 14.26
N LEU A 185 -5.81 11.19 13.62
CA LEU A 185 -6.64 10.04 14.00
C LEU A 185 -5.88 9.02 14.86
N PHE A 186 -4.60 8.83 14.58
CA PHE A 186 -3.74 7.84 15.21
C PHE A 186 -2.43 8.50 15.62
N GLU A 187 -1.88 8.11 16.78
CA GLU A 187 -0.47 8.37 17.04
C GLU A 187 0.37 7.48 16.11
N LEU A 188 1.04 8.10 15.14
CA LEU A 188 1.94 7.43 14.23
C LEU A 188 3.20 6.99 14.98
N ARG A 189 3.84 5.93 14.50
CA ARG A 189 5.06 5.35 15.08
C ARG A 189 6.09 5.10 14.00
N ALA A 190 7.36 5.08 14.41
CA ALA A 190 8.41 4.51 13.57
C ALA A 190 8.07 3.05 13.25
N GLY A 191 8.25 2.65 12.00
CA GLY A 191 7.84 1.34 11.50
C GLY A 191 6.45 1.31 10.86
N ASP A 192 5.63 2.36 11.01
CA ASP A 192 4.36 2.43 10.28
C ASP A 192 4.62 2.57 8.77
N LEU A 193 3.88 1.80 7.98
CA LEU A 193 3.81 1.91 6.52
C LEU A 193 2.50 2.59 6.13
N ILE A 194 2.54 3.36 5.04
CA ILE A 194 1.36 3.95 4.41
C ILE A 194 1.34 3.57 2.94
N MET A 195 0.31 2.83 2.53
CA MET A 195 -0.03 2.60 1.13
C MET A 195 -0.96 3.73 0.68
N THR A 196 -0.53 4.50 -0.32
CA THR A 196 -1.07 5.85 -0.58
C THR A 196 -2.27 5.89 -1.53
N GLY A 197 -2.87 4.75 -1.86
CA GLY A 197 -3.87 4.60 -2.90
C GLY A 197 -3.29 4.22 -4.26
N THR A 198 -4.17 3.81 -5.18
CA THR A 198 -3.84 3.22 -6.47
C THR A 198 -4.42 4.01 -7.66
N PRO A 199 -3.74 4.06 -8.82
CA PRO A 199 -4.30 4.63 -10.06
C PRO A 199 -5.38 3.73 -10.68
N ALA A 200 -6.05 4.21 -11.72
CA ALA A 200 -7.11 3.47 -12.42
C ALA A 200 -6.60 2.17 -13.08
N GLY A 201 -7.53 1.26 -13.40
CA GLY A 201 -7.23 -0.01 -14.07
C GLY A 201 -7.11 -1.20 -13.11
N VAL A 202 -7.73 -1.09 -11.94
CA VAL A 202 -7.80 -2.15 -10.94
C VAL A 202 -8.57 -3.34 -11.51
N GLY A 203 -7.98 -4.53 -11.47
CA GLY A 203 -8.55 -5.69 -12.15
C GLY A 203 -8.28 -7.01 -11.45
N PRO A 204 -8.98 -8.08 -11.86
CA PRO A 204 -8.84 -9.39 -11.27
C PRO A 204 -7.52 -10.06 -11.70
N VAL A 205 -7.00 -10.92 -10.83
CA VAL A 205 -5.93 -11.88 -11.09
C VAL A 205 -6.42 -13.31 -10.87
N ARG A 206 -5.73 -14.29 -11.45
CA ARG A 206 -5.98 -15.73 -11.31
C ARG A 206 -4.73 -16.46 -10.84
N PRO A 207 -4.88 -17.66 -10.23
CA PRO A 207 -3.73 -18.52 -9.97
C PRO A 207 -2.89 -18.74 -11.23
N GLY A 208 -1.58 -18.59 -11.11
CA GLY A 208 -0.61 -18.62 -12.19
C GLY A 208 -0.28 -17.25 -12.80
N ASP A 209 -1.08 -16.21 -12.56
CA ASP A 209 -0.77 -14.87 -13.05
C ASP A 209 0.47 -14.28 -12.37
N VAL A 210 1.31 -13.61 -13.14
CA VAL A 210 2.50 -12.89 -12.66
C VAL A 210 2.21 -11.40 -12.71
N MET A 211 2.33 -10.75 -11.55
CA MET A 211 2.22 -9.30 -11.40
C MET A 211 3.61 -8.68 -11.34
N GLU A 212 3.83 -7.64 -12.16
CA GLU A 212 5.05 -6.83 -12.19
C GLU A 212 4.67 -5.36 -12.02
N ALA A 213 5.02 -4.82 -10.86
CA ALA A 213 4.71 -3.47 -10.42
C ALA A 213 5.98 -2.62 -10.36
N GLU A 214 5.89 -1.36 -10.80
CA GLU A 214 7.01 -0.41 -10.80
C GLU A 214 6.53 0.99 -10.40
N VAL A 215 7.37 1.67 -9.62
CA VAL A 215 7.29 3.12 -9.42
C VAL A 215 8.63 3.73 -9.80
N ALA A 216 8.62 4.59 -10.81
CA ALA A 216 9.80 5.19 -11.40
C ALA A 216 10.65 5.93 -10.35
N GLY A 217 11.96 5.70 -10.36
CA GLY A 217 12.89 6.28 -9.38
C GLY A 217 12.85 5.64 -7.98
N ILE A 218 11.90 4.72 -7.72
CA ILE A 218 11.74 4.07 -6.41
C ILE A 218 12.05 2.59 -6.52
N GLY A 219 11.27 1.78 -7.23
CA GLY A 219 11.53 0.35 -7.24
C GLY A 219 10.57 -0.48 -8.06
N ARG A 220 10.77 -1.79 -7.97
CA ARG A 220 9.98 -2.79 -8.66
C ARG A 220 9.58 -3.90 -7.69
N LEU A 221 8.43 -4.49 -7.94
CA LEU A 221 7.87 -5.63 -7.22
C LEU A 221 7.42 -6.67 -8.24
N ARG A 222 7.77 -7.93 -8.01
CA ARG A 222 7.27 -9.07 -8.77
C ARG A 222 6.73 -10.10 -7.81
N THR A 223 5.55 -10.62 -8.09
CA THR A 223 4.95 -11.77 -7.38
C THR A 223 4.08 -12.56 -8.36
N ALA A 224 4.13 -13.89 -8.31
CA ALA A 224 3.11 -14.71 -8.94
C ALA A 224 1.96 -14.97 -7.96
N VAL A 225 0.80 -15.35 -8.49
CA VAL A 225 -0.32 -15.87 -7.71
C VAL A 225 -0.20 -17.40 -7.67
N ALA A 226 -0.01 -17.98 -6.49
CA ALA A 226 0.21 -19.40 -6.25
C ALA A 226 -1.05 -20.14 -5.80
#